data_AF-A0A7X9ILH1-F1
#
_entry.id   AF-A0A7X9ILH1-F1
#
_cell.length_a   1.000
_cell.length_b   1.000
_cell.length_c   1.000
_cell.angle_alpha   90.00
_cell.angle_beta   90.00
_cell.angle_gamma   90.00
#
_symmetry.space_group_name_H-M   'P 1'
#
loop_
_entity.id
_entity.type
_entity.pdbx_description
1 polymer ?
#
loop_
_entity_poly.entity_id
_entity_poly.type
_entity_poly.pdbx_seq_one_letter_code
_entity_poly.pdbx_strand_id
1 'polypeptide(L)'
;MEASIYQVLVAVFLRSLGFFSVLPIPLNITGLSIRVALASALSLFYCTLIPPCGTLSLLGSFTQLLVGLSLSLPLLLFVSAVSGIGECLDAFRGQTLAAMYDLSGSSPLSVSSALLRHYGWAFLLIVGGAEANAQVIGESFSTIPLNFLAPEEIVVNAQRMISLSVLSLKHMVLVVLPLGICCILVEGIGGLIGRIASGLNVYGESFQIKSFLSLLSIYGLVRVGVLENFQTFIYSLQQSIVSF
;
A
#
# COMPACT_ATOMS: atom_id res chain seq x y z
N MET A 1 -4.90 13.59 -38.80
CA MET A 1 -5.76 12.66 -38.06
C MET A 1 -4.96 11.50 -37.46
N GLU A 2 -3.99 10.93 -38.19
CA GLU A 2 -3.13 9.87 -37.63
C GLU A 2 -2.20 10.36 -36.51
N ALA A 3 -1.60 11.55 -36.66
CA ALA A 3 -0.71 12.13 -35.64
C ALA A 3 -1.38 12.36 -34.26
N SER A 4 -2.70 12.55 -34.22
CA SER A 4 -3.45 12.73 -32.95
C SER A 4 -3.69 11.40 -32.23
N ILE A 5 -3.82 10.29 -32.95
CA ILE A 5 -4.07 8.97 -32.32
C ILE A 5 -2.81 8.50 -31.57
N TYR A 6 -1.63 8.67 -32.18
CA TYR A 6 -0.37 8.33 -31.53
C TYR A 6 -0.14 9.12 -30.23
N GLN A 7 -0.53 10.40 -30.22
CA GLN A 7 -0.39 11.26 -29.02
C GLN A 7 -1.32 10.81 -27.89
N VAL A 8 -2.57 10.45 -28.20
CA VAL A 8 -3.49 9.85 -27.22
C VAL A 8 -2.92 8.55 -26.69
N LEU A 9 -2.46 7.66 -27.57
CA LEU A 9 -1.89 6.37 -27.15
C LEU A 9 -0.71 6.55 -26.19
N VAL A 10 0.22 7.46 -26.50
CA VAL A 10 1.37 7.76 -25.64
C VAL A 10 0.92 8.34 -24.29
N ALA A 11 -0.04 9.27 -24.30
CA ALA A 11 -0.53 9.90 -23.08
C ALA A 11 -1.23 8.89 -22.14
N VAL A 12 -2.08 8.03 -22.70
CA VAL A 12 -2.77 6.95 -21.97
C VAL A 12 -1.78 5.90 -21.48
N PHE A 13 -0.78 5.57 -22.28
CA PHE A 13 0.31 4.67 -21.88
C PHE A 13 1.09 5.22 -20.70
N LEU A 14 1.49 6.50 -20.73
CA LEU A 14 2.24 7.12 -19.63
C LEU A 14 1.43 7.16 -18.33
N ARG A 15 0.12 7.46 -18.40
CA ARG A 15 -0.77 7.40 -17.23
C ARG A 15 -0.88 5.97 -16.69
N SER A 16 -1.11 4.99 -17.55
CA SER A 16 -1.22 3.58 -17.16
C SER A 16 0.11 3.06 -16.60
N LEU A 17 1.24 3.49 -17.15
CA LEU A 17 2.58 3.15 -16.68
C LEU A 17 2.85 3.72 -15.29
N GLY A 18 2.50 4.99 -15.05
CA GLY A 18 2.57 5.60 -13.72
C GLY A 18 1.78 4.79 -12.70
N PHE A 19 0.55 4.41 -13.04
CA PHE A 19 -0.29 3.58 -12.18
C PHE A 19 0.35 2.22 -11.83
N PHE A 20 0.79 1.45 -12.82
CA PHE A 20 1.40 0.14 -12.58
C PHE A 20 2.80 0.20 -11.97
N SER A 21 3.49 1.33 -12.06
CA SER A 21 4.84 1.48 -11.49
C SER A 21 4.82 1.51 -9.96
N VAL A 22 3.77 2.06 -9.35
CA VAL A 22 3.61 2.20 -7.89
C VAL A 22 2.66 1.17 -7.31
N LEU A 23 1.88 0.48 -8.15
CA LEU A 23 1.01 -0.61 -7.70
C LEU A 23 1.83 -1.64 -6.88
N PRO A 24 1.41 -1.97 -5.64
CA PRO A 24 2.23 -2.77 -4.70
C PRO A 24 2.38 -4.27 -5.06
N ILE A 25 2.28 -4.65 -6.35
CA ILE A 25 2.27 -6.05 -6.81
C ILE A 25 3.54 -6.75 -6.29
N PRO A 26 3.44 -7.96 -5.72
CA PRO A 26 4.62 -8.70 -5.26
C PRO A 26 5.65 -8.81 -6.39
N LEU A 27 6.83 -8.23 -6.17
CA LEU A 27 7.90 -8.11 -7.19
C LEU A 27 8.37 -9.48 -7.70
N ASN A 28 8.27 -10.51 -6.84
CA ASN A 28 8.59 -11.89 -7.19
C ASN A 28 7.67 -12.48 -8.28
N ILE A 29 6.51 -11.86 -8.50
CA ILE A 29 5.48 -12.32 -9.45
C ILE A 29 5.48 -11.47 -10.72
N THR A 30 5.83 -10.17 -10.62
CA THR A 30 5.81 -9.27 -11.78
C THR A 30 7.12 -8.51 -11.93
N GLY A 31 7.97 -8.97 -12.85
CA GLY A 31 9.10 -8.20 -13.34
C GLY A 31 8.67 -6.90 -14.02
N LEU A 32 9.61 -5.98 -14.23
CA LEU A 32 9.36 -4.69 -14.86
C LEU A 32 8.71 -4.82 -16.24
N SER A 33 9.03 -5.89 -16.98
CA SER A 33 8.43 -6.22 -18.28
C SER A 33 6.91 -6.44 -18.21
N ILE A 34 6.41 -7.12 -17.18
CA ILE A 34 4.98 -7.38 -17.01
C ILE A 34 4.22 -6.09 -16.73
N ARG A 35 4.79 -5.19 -15.92
CA ARG A 35 4.19 -3.88 -15.63
C ARG A 35 4.06 -3.02 -16.90
N VAL A 36 5.10 -3.02 -17.74
CA VAL A 36 5.07 -2.34 -19.04
C VAL A 36 4.04 -2.98 -19.98
N ALA A 37 3.95 -4.31 -20.01
CA ALA A 37 2.97 -5.03 -20.83
C ALA A 37 1.52 -4.79 -20.38
N LEU A 38 1.26 -4.70 -19.07
CA LEU A 38 -0.06 -4.34 -18.54
C LEU A 38 -0.41 -2.89 -18.85
N ALA A 39 0.55 -1.98 -18.75
CA ALA A 39 0.37 -0.57 -19.12
C ALA A 39 0.05 -0.42 -20.61
N SER A 40 0.71 -1.17 -21.49
CA SER A 40 0.45 -1.14 -22.93
C SER A 40 -0.90 -1.79 -23.28
N ALA A 41 -1.28 -2.87 -22.61
CA ALA A 41 -2.59 -3.50 -22.80
C ALA A 41 -3.74 -2.54 -22.41
N LEU A 42 -3.64 -1.89 -21.24
CA LEU A 42 -4.61 -0.88 -20.84
C LEU A 42 -4.63 0.32 -21.78
N SER A 43 -3.46 0.74 -22.28
CA SER A 43 -3.41 1.89 -23.18
C SER A 43 -4.10 1.64 -24.51
N LEU A 44 -3.96 0.44 -25.07
CA LEU A 44 -4.67 0.05 -26.29
C LEU A 44 -6.18 0.02 -26.08
N PHE A 45 -6.64 -0.43 -24.91
CA PHE A 45 -8.06 -0.44 -24.56
C PHE A 45 -8.64 0.99 -24.47
N TYR A 46 -8.06 1.85 -23.64
CA TYR A 46 -8.58 3.19 -23.40
C TYR A 46 -8.35 4.18 -24.56
N CYS A 47 -7.34 3.95 -25.41
CA CYS A 47 -7.09 4.81 -26.57
C CYS A 47 -8.30 4.85 -27.54
N THR A 48 -9.12 3.80 -27.57
CA THR A 48 -10.33 3.75 -28.41
C THR A 48 -11.51 4.53 -27.83
N LEU A 49 -11.49 4.78 -26.52
CA LEU A 49 -12.57 5.41 -25.78
C LEU A 49 -12.37 6.93 -25.60
N ILE A 50 -11.12 7.38 -25.70
CA ILE A 50 -10.74 8.78 -25.44
C ILE A 50 -10.71 9.56 -26.76
N PRO A 51 -11.39 10.73 -26.84
CA PRO A 51 -11.39 11.53 -28.05
C PRO A 51 -9.98 12.03 -28.41
N PRO A 52 -9.66 12.19 -29.70
CA PRO A 52 -8.36 12.68 -30.13
C PRO A 52 -8.09 14.07 -29.55
N CYS A 53 -6.96 14.21 -28.85
CA CYS A 53 -6.50 15.49 -28.32
C CYS A 53 -5.49 16.16 -29.28
N GLY A 54 -5.27 17.47 -29.07
CA GLY A 54 -4.22 18.22 -29.74
C GLY A 54 -2.80 17.76 -29.35
N THR A 55 -1.80 18.55 -29.76
CA THR A 55 -0.39 18.24 -29.55
C THR A 55 -0.03 18.03 -28.07
N LEU A 56 0.40 16.82 -27.73
CA LEU A 56 0.91 16.48 -26.40
C LEU A 56 2.26 17.16 -26.17
N SER A 57 2.32 18.07 -25.21
CA SER A 57 3.58 18.69 -24.79
C SER A 57 4.40 17.73 -23.91
N LEU A 58 5.71 17.97 -23.79
CA LEU A 58 6.58 17.21 -22.89
C LEU A 58 6.11 17.35 -21.43
N LEU A 59 5.68 18.55 -21.03
CA LEU A 59 5.10 18.80 -19.72
C LEU A 59 3.81 18.01 -19.53
N GLY A 60 2.92 17.99 -20.54
CA GLY A 60 1.70 17.18 -20.52
C GLY A 60 1.99 15.68 -20.40
N SER A 61 3.03 15.18 -21.05
CA SER A 61 3.47 13.78 -20.93
C SER A 61 3.89 13.45 -19.48
N PHE A 62 4.62 14.36 -18.83
CA PHE A 62 5.02 14.20 -17.44
C PHE A 62 3.84 14.27 -16.47
N THR A 63 2.87 15.17 -16.71
CA THR A 63 1.66 15.24 -15.87
C THR A 63 0.84 13.96 -15.98
N GLN A 64 0.73 13.34 -17.16
CA GLN A 64 0.05 12.04 -17.29
C GLN A 64 0.67 10.96 -16.42
N LEU A 65 1.99 10.87 -16.40
CA LEU A 65 2.71 9.91 -15.56
C LEU A 65 2.46 10.18 -14.07
N LEU A 66 2.52 11.45 -13.64
CA LEU A 66 2.24 11.84 -12.25
C LEU A 66 0.81 11.53 -11.82
N VAL A 67 -0.17 11.76 -12.70
CA VAL A 67 -1.57 11.39 -12.45
C VAL A 67 -1.68 9.88 -12.28
N GLY A 68 -1.03 9.10 -13.15
CA GLY A 68 -0.95 7.65 -12.99
C GLY A 68 -0.43 7.23 -11.61
N LEU A 69 0.69 7.83 -11.18
CA LEU A 69 1.28 7.57 -9.86
C LEU A 69 0.29 7.89 -8.74
N SER A 70 -0.36 9.06 -8.78
CA SER A 70 -1.28 9.49 -7.73
C SER A 70 -2.51 8.60 -7.61
N LEU A 71 -3.04 8.06 -8.72
CA LEU A 71 -4.16 7.12 -8.71
C LEU A 71 -3.83 5.81 -7.98
N SER A 72 -2.57 5.36 -8.03
CA SER A 72 -2.15 4.10 -7.40
C SER A 72 -1.71 4.23 -5.94
N LEU A 73 -1.40 5.44 -5.47
CA LEU A 73 -0.92 5.71 -4.10
C LEU A 73 -1.84 5.20 -2.99
N PRO A 74 -3.18 5.36 -3.04
CA PRO A 74 -4.05 4.87 -1.97
C PRO A 74 -3.96 3.36 -1.76
N LEU A 75 -3.82 2.60 -2.85
CA LEU A 75 -3.65 1.15 -2.79
C LEU A 75 -2.29 0.79 -2.22
N LEU A 76 -1.24 1.51 -2.63
CA LEU A 76 0.08 1.37 -2.04
C LEU A 76 0.01 1.63 -0.53
N LEU A 77 -0.63 2.72 -0.10
CA LEU A 77 -0.79 3.07 1.31
C LEU A 77 -1.55 2.00 2.10
N PHE A 78 -2.62 1.44 1.53
CA PHE A 78 -3.36 0.35 2.15
C PHE A 78 -2.48 -0.89 2.36
N VAL A 79 -1.85 -1.39 1.28
CA VAL A 79 -1.01 -2.59 1.37
C VAL A 79 0.19 -2.35 2.29
N SER A 80 0.77 -1.15 2.25
CA SER A 80 1.89 -0.76 3.11
C SER A 80 1.46 -0.65 4.57
N ALA A 81 0.26 -0.14 4.87
CA ALA A 81 -0.27 -0.09 6.23
C ALA A 81 -0.50 -1.51 6.77
N VAL A 82 -1.07 -2.41 5.97
CA VAL A 82 -1.27 -3.82 6.35
C VAL A 82 0.06 -4.54 6.57
N SER A 83 1.04 -4.32 5.70
CA SER A 83 2.42 -4.82 5.86
C SER A 83 3.06 -4.27 7.14
N GLY A 84 2.90 -2.96 7.38
CA GLY A 84 3.45 -2.24 8.52
C GLY A 84 2.91 -2.74 9.86
N ILE A 85 1.64 -3.17 9.93
CA ILE A 85 1.11 -3.89 11.10
C ILE A 85 2.00 -5.09 11.40
N GLY A 86 2.29 -5.93 10.40
CA GLY A 86 3.12 -7.12 10.57
C GLY A 86 4.56 -6.82 10.99
N GLU A 87 5.14 -5.75 10.47
CA GLU A 87 6.44 -5.25 10.92
C GLU A 87 6.42 -4.85 12.40
N CYS A 88 5.38 -4.15 12.85
CA CYS A 88 5.25 -3.81 14.26
C CYS A 88 5.07 -5.07 15.13
N LEU A 89 4.29 -6.05 14.68
CA LEU A 89 4.12 -7.33 15.38
C LEU A 89 5.47 -8.05 15.58
N ASP A 90 6.29 -8.09 14.53
CA ASP A 90 7.63 -8.68 14.57
C ASP A 90 8.60 -7.87 15.45
N ALA A 91 8.44 -6.54 15.50
CA ALA A 91 9.18 -5.68 16.39
C ALA A 91 8.83 -5.92 17.87
N PHE A 92 7.55 -6.04 18.23
CA PHE A 92 7.15 -6.25 19.63
C PHE A 92 7.62 -7.59 20.19
N ARG A 93 7.70 -8.64 19.36
CA ARG A 93 8.29 -9.92 19.78
C ARG A 93 9.82 -9.91 19.83
N GLY A 94 10.48 -8.88 19.31
CA GLY A 94 11.94 -8.74 19.34
C GLY A 94 12.67 -9.43 18.18
N GLN A 95 11.97 -9.84 17.11
CA GLN A 95 12.63 -10.47 15.95
C GLN A 95 13.53 -9.46 15.22
N THR A 96 13.15 -8.18 15.21
CA THR A 96 13.89 -7.11 14.53
C THR A 96 15.14 -6.66 15.30
N LEU A 97 15.41 -7.18 16.50
CA LEU A 97 16.62 -6.82 17.26
C LEU A 97 17.90 -7.20 16.51
N ALA A 98 17.91 -8.35 15.83
CA ALA A 98 19.06 -8.77 15.00
C ALA A 98 19.38 -7.75 13.89
N ALA A 99 18.35 -7.12 13.33
CA ALA A 99 18.48 -6.07 12.31
C ALA A 99 19.23 -4.84 12.81
N MET A 100 19.11 -4.52 14.10
CA MET A 100 19.75 -3.36 14.71
C MET A 100 21.25 -3.57 14.95
N TYR A 101 21.69 -4.82 15.06
CA TYR A 101 23.09 -5.17 15.32
C TYR A 101 23.86 -5.60 14.06
N ASP A 102 23.16 -6.03 13.00
CA ASP A 102 23.79 -6.42 11.74
C ASP A 102 23.77 -5.27 10.71
N LEU A 103 24.87 -4.51 10.65
CA LEU A 103 25.11 -3.49 9.62
C LEU A 103 25.38 -4.09 8.22
N SER A 104 25.60 -5.41 8.12
CA SER A 104 25.95 -6.06 6.85
C SER A 104 24.76 -6.34 5.93
N GLY A 105 23.54 -5.96 6.35
CA GLY A 105 22.37 -5.87 5.48
C GLY A 105 21.61 -7.17 5.27
N SER A 106 21.97 -8.26 5.96
CA SER A 106 21.31 -9.57 5.86
C SER A 106 20.14 -9.74 6.84
N SER A 107 19.50 -8.63 7.21
CA SER A 107 18.43 -8.67 8.20
C SER A 107 17.27 -9.54 7.73
N PRO A 108 16.75 -10.45 8.58
CA PRO A 108 15.62 -11.28 8.21
C PRO A 108 14.42 -10.40 7.88
N LEU A 109 13.93 -10.52 6.65
CA LEU A 109 12.67 -9.91 6.24
C LEU A 109 11.56 -10.30 7.22
N SER A 110 10.76 -9.33 7.64
CA SER A 110 9.63 -9.55 8.55
C SER A 110 8.66 -10.55 7.91
N VAL A 111 8.54 -11.72 8.54
CA VAL A 111 7.68 -12.81 8.07
C VAL A 111 6.21 -12.41 8.21
N SER A 112 5.87 -11.73 9.31
CA SER A 112 4.51 -11.25 9.56
C SER A 112 4.12 -10.15 8.58
N SER A 113 5.04 -9.24 8.24
CA SER A 113 4.83 -8.19 7.22
C SER A 113 4.58 -8.81 5.84
N ALA A 114 5.40 -9.77 5.43
CA ALA A 114 5.22 -10.47 4.16
C ALA A 114 3.86 -11.22 4.09
N LEU A 115 3.50 -11.95 5.15
CA LEU A 115 2.23 -12.67 5.22
C LEU A 115 1.03 -11.72 5.15
N LEU A 116 1.03 -10.66 5.94
CA LEU A 116 -0.06 -9.67 5.92
C LEU A 116 -0.12 -8.91 4.60
N ARG A 117 1.02 -8.62 3.97
CA ARG A 117 1.05 -8.02 2.63
C ARG A 117 0.37 -8.92 1.59
N HIS A 118 0.67 -10.22 1.58
CA HIS A 118 0.01 -11.17 0.69
C HIS A 118 -1.49 -11.29 0.97
N TYR A 119 -1.86 -11.32 2.25
CA TYR A 119 -3.26 -11.35 2.66
C TYR A 119 -4.01 -10.08 2.25
N GLY A 120 -3.45 -8.89 2.47
CA GLY A 120 -4.03 -7.62 2.04
C GLY A 120 -4.23 -7.55 0.52
N TRP A 121 -3.29 -8.09 -0.25
CA TRP A 121 -3.45 -8.23 -1.70
C TRP A 121 -4.55 -9.19 -2.11
N ALA A 122 -4.61 -10.38 -1.51
CA ALA A 122 -5.67 -11.34 -1.78
C ALA A 122 -7.04 -10.74 -1.43
N PHE A 123 -7.13 -10.04 -0.30
CA PHE A 123 -8.34 -9.34 0.13
C PHE A 123 -8.79 -8.29 -0.89
N LEU A 124 -7.88 -7.44 -1.38
CA LEU A 124 -8.19 -6.48 -2.45
C LEU A 124 -8.76 -7.16 -3.70
N LEU A 125 -8.21 -8.29 -4.11
CA LEU A 125 -8.69 -9.02 -5.28
C LEU A 125 -10.08 -9.62 -5.06
N ILE A 126 -10.32 -10.23 -3.89
CA ILE A 126 -11.61 -10.84 -3.53
C ILE A 126 -12.74 -9.80 -3.52
N VAL A 127 -12.44 -8.59 -3.04
CA VAL A 127 -13.41 -7.48 -2.95
C VAL A 127 -13.66 -6.80 -4.32
N GLY A 128 -12.94 -7.18 -5.37
CA GLY A 128 -13.07 -6.53 -6.69
C GLY A 128 -12.24 -5.24 -6.82
N GLY A 129 -11.25 -5.04 -5.96
CA GLY A 129 -10.37 -3.87 -6.00
C GLY A 129 -9.65 -3.70 -7.34
N ALA A 130 -9.29 -4.79 -8.02
CA ALA A 130 -8.67 -4.71 -9.35
C ALA A 130 -9.59 -4.08 -10.41
N GLU A 131 -10.88 -4.45 -10.40
CA GLU A 131 -11.90 -3.87 -11.29
C GLU A 131 -12.13 -2.40 -10.97
N ALA A 132 -12.36 -2.08 -9.69
CA ALA A 132 -12.55 -0.70 -9.24
C ALA A 132 -11.36 0.20 -9.63
N ASN A 133 -10.14 -0.32 -9.55
CA ASN A 133 -8.95 0.42 -9.95
C ASN A 133 -8.85 0.66 -11.46
N ALA A 134 -9.22 -0.32 -12.28
CA ALA A 134 -9.31 -0.11 -13.72
C ALA A 134 -10.37 0.96 -14.04
N GLN A 135 -11.53 0.91 -13.39
CA GLN A 135 -12.56 1.93 -13.53
C GLN A 135 -12.06 3.33 -13.17
N VAL A 136 -11.35 3.48 -12.04
CA VAL A 136 -10.75 4.76 -11.62
C VAL A 136 -9.79 5.32 -12.68
N ILE A 137 -8.99 4.47 -13.34
CA ILE A 137 -8.14 4.93 -14.46
C ILE A 137 -9.00 5.44 -15.61
N GLY A 138 -10.07 4.73 -15.96
CA GLY A 138 -11.01 5.18 -17.00
C GLY A 138 -11.66 6.53 -16.66
N GLU A 139 -12.22 6.66 -15.46
CA GLU A 139 -12.86 7.89 -14.97
C GLU A 139 -11.88 9.06 -14.87
N SER A 140 -10.60 8.78 -14.57
CA SER A 140 -9.56 9.82 -14.53
C SER A 140 -9.40 10.58 -15.84
N PHE A 141 -9.75 9.99 -16.99
CA PHE A 141 -9.66 10.67 -18.28
C PHE A 141 -10.80 11.67 -18.50
N SER A 142 -11.95 11.47 -17.84
CA SER A 142 -13.04 12.44 -17.83
C SER A 142 -12.81 13.60 -16.87
N THR A 143 -12.18 13.35 -15.72
CA THR A 143 -11.90 14.39 -14.71
C THR A 143 -10.63 15.18 -15.06
N ILE A 144 -9.55 14.49 -15.42
CA ILE A 144 -8.26 15.09 -15.78
C ILE A 144 -7.99 14.80 -17.26
N PRO A 145 -8.35 15.70 -18.18
CA PRO A 145 -8.15 15.50 -19.61
C PRO A 145 -6.66 15.50 -20.01
N LEU A 146 -6.35 15.00 -21.21
CA LEU A 146 -4.96 14.80 -21.66
C LEU A 146 -4.14 16.12 -21.79
N ASN A 147 -4.81 17.25 -22.00
CA ASN A 147 -4.19 18.58 -22.14
C ASN A 147 -4.19 19.39 -20.83
N PHE A 148 -4.41 18.72 -19.70
CA PHE A 148 -4.51 19.37 -18.41
C PHE A 148 -3.14 19.87 -17.92
N LEU A 149 -3.08 21.18 -17.66
CA LEU A 149 -1.91 21.90 -17.15
C LEU A 149 -2.32 22.80 -15.97
N ALA A 150 -3.05 22.28 -14.98
CA ALA A 150 -3.35 23.07 -13.77
C ALA A 150 -2.46 22.62 -12.59
N PRO A 151 -1.43 23.41 -12.23
CA PRO A 151 -0.55 23.10 -11.10
C PRO A 151 -1.28 23.19 -9.75
N GLU A 152 -2.35 23.97 -9.64
CA GLU A 152 -3.11 24.15 -8.39
C GLU A 152 -3.79 22.86 -7.93
N GLU A 153 -4.42 22.11 -8.85
CA GLU A 153 -5.05 20.84 -8.53
C GLU A 153 -4.03 19.79 -8.09
N ILE A 154 -2.82 19.79 -8.69
CA ILE A 154 -1.73 18.90 -8.27
C ILE A 154 -1.35 19.14 -6.80
N VAL A 155 -1.31 20.41 -6.36
CA VAL A 155 -0.98 20.76 -4.97
C VAL A 155 -2.08 20.29 -4.02
N VAL A 156 -3.35 20.51 -4.36
CA VAL A 156 -4.49 20.01 -3.58
C VAL A 156 -4.43 18.48 -3.45
N ASN A 157 -4.05 17.79 -4.52
CA ASN A 157 -3.93 16.33 -4.54
C ASN A 157 -2.82 15.85 -3.64
N ALA A 158 -1.66 16.50 -3.69
CA ALA A 158 -0.55 16.20 -2.80
C ALA A 158 -0.96 16.37 -1.32
N GLN A 159 -1.68 17.43 -0.97
CA GLN A 159 -2.18 17.64 0.39
C GLN A 159 -3.16 16.55 0.83
N ARG A 160 -4.09 16.15 -0.06
CA ARG A 160 -4.99 15.01 0.20
C ARG A 160 -4.21 13.71 0.38
N MET A 161 -3.21 13.45 -0.44
CA MET A 161 -2.39 12.23 -0.29
C MET A 161 -1.61 12.20 1.03
N ILE A 162 -1.10 13.35 1.49
CA ILE A 162 -0.44 13.45 2.80
C ILE A 162 -1.43 13.16 3.92
N SER A 163 -2.63 13.76 3.88
CA SER A 163 -3.64 13.52 4.93
C SER A 163 -4.07 12.05 4.99
N LEU A 164 -4.18 11.39 3.84
CA LEU A 164 -4.47 9.96 3.76
C LEU A 164 -3.33 9.09 4.31
N SER A 165 -2.09 9.49 4.08
CA SER A 165 -0.90 8.81 4.64
C SER A 165 -0.86 8.92 6.17
N VAL A 166 -1.20 10.09 6.72
CA VAL A 166 -1.32 10.28 8.17
C VAL A 166 -2.46 9.44 8.75
N LEU A 167 -3.58 9.38 8.04
CA LEU A 167 -4.74 8.60 8.47
C LEU A 167 -4.46 7.09 8.45
N SER A 168 -3.77 6.58 7.41
CA SER A 168 -3.38 5.17 7.36
C SER A 168 -2.40 4.80 8.48
N LEU A 169 -1.43 5.66 8.76
CA LEU A 169 -0.49 5.50 9.87
C LEU A 169 -1.23 5.47 11.22
N LYS A 170 -2.19 6.38 11.43
CA LYS A 170 -3.02 6.40 12.65
C LYS A 170 -3.76 5.08 12.84
N HIS A 171 -4.38 4.54 11.79
CA HIS A 171 -5.09 3.26 11.88
C HIS A 171 -4.14 2.10 12.15
N MET A 172 -2.98 2.06 11.50
CA MET A 172 -1.93 1.06 11.76
C MET A 172 -1.55 1.05 13.25
N VAL A 173 -1.27 2.24 13.82
CA VAL A 173 -0.91 2.37 15.24
C VAL A 173 -2.05 1.92 16.15
N LEU A 174 -3.29 2.35 15.89
CA LEU A 174 -4.45 1.98 16.72
C LEU A 174 -4.70 0.47 16.74
N VAL A 175 -4.51 -0.20 15.60
CA VAL A 175 -4.67 -1.65 15.48
C VAL A 175 -3.61 -2.39 16.29
N VAL A 176 -2.37 -1.90 16.28
CA VAL A 176 -1.23 -2.56 16.90
C VAL A 176 -1.08 -2.23 18.40
N LEU A 177 -1.54 -1.05 18.82
CA LEU A 177 -1.45 -0.55 20.19
C LEU A 177 -1.86 -1.56 21.27
N PRO A 178 -3.02 -2.26 21.19
CA PRO A 178 -3.42 -3.20 22.24
C PRO A 178 -2.39 -4.34 22.42
N LEU A 179 -1.83 -4.86 21.34
CA LEU A 179 -0.78 -5.87 21.43
C LEU A 179 0.50 -5.29 22.03
N GLY A 180 0.89 -4.08 21.62
CA GLY A 180 2.06 -3.40 22.20
C GLY A 180 1.96 -3.30 23.73
N ILE A 181 0.79 -2.93 24.24
CA ILE A 181 0.51 -2.88 25.69
C ILE A 181 0.64 -4.27 26.31
N CYS A 182 0.05 -5.31 25.71
CA CYS A 182 0.18 -6.68 26.20
C CYS A 182 1.65 -7.15 26.25
N CYS A 183 2.44 -6.85 25.22
CA CYS A 183 3.86 -7.20 25.16
C CYS A 183 4.68 -6.50 26.25
N ILE A 184 4.41 -5.21 26.51
CA ILE A 184 5.05 -4.45 27.61
C ILE A 184 4.68 -5.06 28.97
N LEU A 185 3.41 -5.45 29.15
CA LEU A 185 2.98 -6.11 30.39
C LEU A 185 3.68 -7.46 30.58
N VAL A 186 3.85 -8.25 29.52
CA VAL A 186 4.60 -9.51 29.57
C VAL A 186 6.05 -9.27 30.00
N GLU A 187 6.73 -8.26 29.45
CA GLU A 187 8.09 -7.90 29.88
C GLU A 187 8.13 -7.44 31.35
N GLY A 188 7.18 -6.61 31.77
CA GLY A 188 7.10 -6.13 33.15
C GLY A 188 6.91 -7.28 34.15
N ILE A 189 5.98 -8.19 33.86
CA ILE A 189 5.74 -9.39 34.68
C ILE A 189 6.97 -10.30 34.66
N GLY A 190 7.58 -10.51 33.49
CA GLY A 190 8.80 -11.28 33.35
C GLY A 190 9.94 -10.71 34.20
N GLY A 191 10.14 -9.40 34.20
CA GLY A 191 11.11 -8.72 35.05
C GLY A 191 10.86 -8.94 36.55
N LEU A 192 9.60 -8.90 36.98
CA LEU A 192 9.23 -9.19 38.37
C LEU A 192 9.51 -10.65 38.76
N ILE A 193 9.16 -11.61 37.90
CA ILE A 193 9.44 -13.04 38.13
C ILE A 193 10.94 -13.28 38.18
N GLY A 194 11.73 -12.67 37.28
CA GLY A 194 13.18 -12.80 37.25
C GLY A 194 13.85 -12.29 38.54
N ARG A 195 13.24 -11.31 39.21
CA ARG A 195 13.71 -10.84 40.53
C ARG A 195 13.43 -11.85 41.65
N ILE A 196 12.32 -12.58 41.59
CA ILE A 196 11.93 -13.57 42.61
C ILE A 196 12.68 -14.89 42.39
N ALA A 197 12.84 -15.31 41.14
CA ALA A 197 13.41 -16.59 40.74
C ALA A 197 14.54 -16.38 39.72
N SER A 198 15.71 -15.95 40.20
CA SER A 198 16.89 -15.62 39.38
C SER A 198 17.47 -16.79 38.58
N GLY A 199 17.08 -18.04 38.92
CA GLY A 199 17.48 -19.23 38.18
C GLY A 199 16.68 -19.50 36.90
N LEU A 200 15.61 -18.75 36.63
CA LEU A 200 14.77 -18.94 35.45
C LEU A 200 15.24 -18.05 34.28
N ASN A 201 15.29 -18.62 33.07
CA ASN A 201 15.54 -17.86 31.85
C ASN A 201 14.26 -17.14 31.37
N VAL A 202 13.88 -16.08 32.08
CA VAL A 202 12.61 -15.37 31.82
C VAL A 202 12.57 -14.70 30.44
N TYR A 203 13.73 -14.37 29.86
CA TYR A 203 13.80 -13.81 28.50
C TYR A 203 13.33 -14.79 27.43
N GLY A 204 13.74 -16.06 27.53
CA GLY A 204 13.32 -17.11 26.60
C GLY A 204 11.80 -17.34 26.66
N GLU A 205 11.24 -17.41 27.86
CA GLU A 205 9.80 -17.58 28.08
C GLU A 205 9.00 -16.37 27.58
N SER A 206 9.47 -15.15 27.86
CA SER A 206 8.81 -13.92 27.41
C SER A 206 8.72 -13.86 25.88
N PHE A 207 9.76 -14.29 25.18
CA PHE A 207 9.75 -14.37 23.72
C PHE A 207 8.68 -15.32 23.17
N GLN A 208 8.51 -16.49 23.80
CA GLN A 208 7.48 -17.47 23.39
C GLN A 208 6.07 -16.93 23.63
N ILE A 209 5.82 -16.31 24.80
CA ILE A 209 4.51 -15.71 25.13
C ILE A 209 4.17 -14.60 24.14
N LYS A 210 5.10 -13.69 23.84
CA LYS A 210 4.87 -12.61 22.86
C LYS A 210 4.65 -13.14 21.45
N SER A 211 5.38 -14.18 21.05
CA SER A 211 5.18 -14.81 19.74
C SER A 211 3.80 -15.43 19.62
N PHE A 212 3.31 -16.08 20.69
CA PHE A 212 1.94 -16.58 20.75
C PHE A 212 0.89 -15.46 20.68
N LEU A 213 1.07 -14.37 21.45
CA LEU A 213 0.19 -13.20 21.40
C LEU A 213 0.16 -12.57 20.01
N SER A 214 1.31 -12.44 19.35
CA SER A 214 1.42 -11.92 17.98
C SER A 214 0.64 -12.78 16.97
N LEU A 215 0.79 -14.10 17.03
CA LEU A 215 0.01 -15.02 16.20
C LEU A 215 -1.50 -14.93 16.46
N LEU A 216 -1.89 -14.82 17.73
CA LEU A 216 -3.28 -14.62 18.11
C LEU A 216 -3.83 -13.30 17.55
N SER A 217 -3.04 -12.22 17.57
CA SER A 217 -3.41 -10.94 16.96
C SER A 217 -3.57 -11.06 15.45
N ILE A 218 -2.67 -11.74 14.73
CA ILE A 218 -2.82 -11.98 13.29
C ILE A 218 -4.11 -12.75 13.02
N TYR A 219 -4.37 -13.82 13.76
CA TYR A 219 -5.60 -14.59 13.63
C TYR A 219 -6.84 -13.74 13.89
N GLY A 220 -6.82 -12.90 14.93
CA GLY A 220 -7.89 -11.95 15.24
C GLY A 220 -8.11 -10.93 14.12
N LEU A 221 -7.05 -10.36 13.56
CA LEU A 221 -7.13 -9.40 12.45
C LEU A 221 -7.75 -10.00 11.20
N VAL A 222 -7.35 -11.23 10.87
CA VAL A 222 -7.88 -11.99 9.73
C VAL A 222 -9.37 -12.30 9.94
N ARG A 223 -9.75 -12.74 11.14
CA ARG A 223 -11.12 -13.22 11.43
C ARG A 223 -12.14 -12.11 11.70
N VAL A 224 -11.75 -11.06 12.44
CA VAL A 224 -12.68 -10.00 12.89
C VAL A 224 -13.04 -9.04 11.74
N GLY A 225 -12.46 -9.21 10.56
CA GLY A 225 -12.77 -8.34 9.43
C GLY A 225 -12.30 -6.91 9.69
N VAL A 226 -11.20 -6.71 10.43
CA VAL A 226 -10.59 -5.37 10.57
C VAL A 226 -10.21 -4.82 9.18
N LEU A 227 -9.98 -5.71 8.20
CA LEU A 227 -9.84 -5.36 6.79
C LEU A 227 -11.14 -4.89 6.11
N GLU A 228 -12.32 -5.29 6.57
CA GLU A 228 -13.62 -4.78 6.07
C GLU A 228 -13.82 -3.30 6.44
N ASN A 229 -13.35 -2.88 7.62
CA ASN A 229 -13.28 -1.45 7.96
C ASN A 229 -12.28 -0.68 7.09
N PHE A 230 -11.26 -1.37 6.56
CA PHE A 230 -10.40 -0.79 5.54
C PHE A 230 -11.04 -0.78 4.14
N GLN A 231 -11.99 -1.68 3.85
CA GLN A 231 -12.72 -1.68 2.59
C GLN A 231 -13.61 -0.43 2.45
N THR A 232 -14.38 -0.09 3.49
CA THR A 232 -15.13 1.19 3.52
C THR A 232 -14.20 2.39 3.39
N PHE A 233 -13.01 2.33 3.99
CA PHE A 233 -11.96 3.33 3.80
C PHE A 233 -11.49 3.41 2.34
N ILE A 234 -11.22 2.28 1.66
CA ILE A 234 -10.81 2.26 0.25
C ILE A 234 -11.90 2.78 -0.68
N TYR A 235 -13.17 2.44 -0.46
CA TYR A 235 -14.27 2.99 -1.26
C TYR A 235 -14.41 4.51 -1.06
N SER A 236 -14.28 4.98 0.18
CA SER A 236 -14.28 6.43 0.47
C SER A 236 -13.09 7.15 -0.19
N LEU A 237 -11.94 6.47 -0.27
CA LEU A 237 -10.73 6.93 -0.91
C LEU A 237 -10.88 7.04 -2.42
N GLN A 238 -11.44 6.01 -3.06
CA GLN A 238 -11.68 6.01 -4.50
C GLN A 238 -12.69 7.10 -4.88
N GLN A 239 -13.77 7.27 -4.10
CA GLN A 239 -14.73 8.35 -4.34
C GLN A 239 -14.11 9.75 -4.20
N SER A 240 -13.21 9.96 -3.23
CA SER A 240 -12.48 11.23 -3.05
C SER A 240 -11.56 11.58 -4.24
N ILE A 241 -11.04 10.56 -4.94
CA ILE A 241 -10.19 10.71 -6.12
C ILE A 241 -11.02 10.88 -7.38
N VAL A 242 -12.23 10.36 -7.44
CA VAL A 242 -13.13 10.56 -8.59
C VAL A 242 -13.85 11.91 -8.51
N SER A 243 -14.06 12.46 -7.31
CA SER A 243 -14.62 13.80 -7.10
C SER A 243 -13.65 14.96 -7.41
N PHE A 244 -12.72 14.76 -8.36
CA PHE A 244 -11.95 15.85 -8.97
C PHE A 244 -12.81 16.62 -9.97
#